data_AF-A0A381YMV1-F1
#
_entry.id   AF-A0A381YMV1-F1
#
_cell.length_a   1.000
_cell.length_b   1.000
_cell.length_c   1.000
_cell.angle_alpha   90.00
_cell.angle_beta   90.00
_cell.angle_gamma   90.00
#
_symmetry.space_group_name_H-M   'P 1'
#
loop_
_entity.id
_entity.type
_entity.pdbx_description
1 polymer ?
#
loop_
_entity_poly.entity_id
_entity_poly.type
_entity_poly.pdbx_seq_one_letter_code
_entity_poly.pdbx_strand_id
1 'polypeptide(L)'
;MGAGHFLKIYLPVLGLFLFIAVQSAAAELSGNAETIPERGFIELQGKELSLHGIQIIVHNATCKDSNGQWSCGKSAWEALKIKLDSGPVHCTLISDLQNTERNPEQANCLLKKENLSIWLV
;
A
#
# COMPACT_ATOMS: atom_id res chain seq x y z
N MET A 1 39.83 40.15 -23.79
CA MET A 1 38.37 39.89 -23.93
C MET A 1 38.17 38.37 -23.83
N GLY A 2 37.33 37.85 -22.93
CA GLY A 2 36.85 36.45 -23.08
C GLY A 2 36.59 35.57 -21.85
N ALA A 3 37.02 35.92 -20.62
CA ALA A 3 36.83 35.01 -19.47
C ALA A 3 35.46 35.16 -18.76
N GLY A 4 34.87 36.37 -18.76
CA GLY A 4 33.62 36.66 -18.03
C GLY A 4 32.34 36.20 -18.71
N HIS A 5 32.39 35.89 -20.02
CA HIS A 5 31.21 35.48 -20.79
C HIS A 5 30.91 33.97 -20.64
N PHE A 6 31.96 33.16 -20.47
CA PHE A 6 31.80 31.71 -20.24
C PHE A 6 31.12 31.46 -18.89
N LEU A 7 31.61 32.03 -17.79
CA LEU A 7 31.06 31.79 -16.44
C LEU A 7 29.58 32.18 -16.30
N LYS A 8 29.12 33.21 -17.03
CA LYS A 8 27.73 33.69 -17.03
C LYS A 8 26.76 32.78 -17.79
N ILE A 9 27.25 31.98 -18.75
CA ILE A 9 26.46 31.02 -19.53
C ILE A 9 26.27 29.72 -18.75
N TYR A 10 27.26 29.28 -17.97
CA TYR A 10 27.14 28.00 -17.24
C TYR A 10 26.31 28.09 -15.95
N LEU A 11 26.21 29.28 -15.32
CA LEU A 11 25.38 29.48 -14.12
C LEU A 11 23.87 29.21 -14.33
N PRO A 12 23.21 29.67 -15.42
CA PRO A 12 21.80 29.34 -15.66
C PRO A 12 21.60 27.88 -16.11
N VAL A 13 22.61 27.27 -16.75
CA VAL A 13 22.56 25.86 -17.19
C VAL A 13 22.66 24.91 -15.99
N LEU A 14 23.48 25.24 -14.99
CA LEU A 14 23.57 24.48 -13.74
C LEU A 14 22.27 24.57 -12.92
N GLY A 15 21.58 25.71 -12.94
CA GLY A 15 20.28 25.90 -12.30
C GLY A 15 19.15 25.09 -12.96
N LEU A 16 19.17 24.95 -14.29
CA LEU A 16 18.17 24.17 -15.03
C LEU A 16 18.30 22.65 -14.76
N PHE A 17 19.51 22.15 -14.51
CA PHE A 17 19.74 20.73 -14.21
C PHE A 17 19.23 20.32 -12.81
N LEU A 18 19.18 21.25 -11.85
CA LEU A 18 18.65 21.01 -10.49
C LEU A 18 17.11 20.97 -10.44
N PHE A 19 16.42 21.45 -11.49
CA PHE A 19 14.96 21.42 -11.58
C PHE A 19 14.39 20.09 -12.10
N ILE A 20 15.22 19.14 -12.50
CA ILE A 20 14.80 17.74 -12.66
C ILE A 20 14.75 17.11 -11.25
N ALA A 21 13.96 17.72 -10.39
CA ALA A 21 13.71 17.31 -9.04
C ALA A 21 12.98 15.96 -9.08
N VAL A 22 13.71 14.92 -8.69
CA VAL A 22 13.26 13.80 -7.84
C VAL A 22 11.75 13.56 -7.91
N GLN A 23 11.29 12.89 -8.95
CA GLN A 23 10.03 12.14 -8.86
C GLN A 23 10.35 10.80 -8.21
N SER A 24 10.45 10.78 -6.88
CA SER A 24 10.31 9.53 -6.14
C SER A 24 8.84 9.13 -6.23
N ALA A 25 8.47 8.48 -7.33
CA ALA A 25 7.16 7.86 -7.43
C ALA A 25 7.18 6.69 -6.44
N ALA A 26 6.51 6.85 -5.31
CA ALA A 26 6.08 5.67 -4.56
C ALA A 26 5.30 4.79 -5.54
N ALA A 27 5.57 3.49 -5.54
CA ALA A 27 4.87 2.59 -6.45
C ALA A 27 3.41 2.53 -5.99
N GLU A 28 2.51 3.09 -6.81
CA GLU A 28 1.08 3.12 -6.55
C GLU A 28 0.36 2.07 -7.40
N LEU A 29 -0.57 1.37 -6.78
CA LEU A 29 -1.45 0.39 -7.41
C LEU A 29 -2.89 0.86 -7.23
N SER A 30 -3.73 0.66 -8.24
CA SER A 30 -5.14 1.08 -8.16
C SER A 30 -6.03 0.15 -8.96
N GLY A 31 -7.18 -0.22 -8.40
CA GLY A 31 -8.12 -1.12 -9.05
C GLY A 31 -8.98 -1.89 -8.06
N ASN A 32 -9.67 -2.91 -8.55
CA ASN A 32 -10.42 -3.81 -7.69
C ASN A 32 -9.44 -4.77 -7.03
N ALA A 33 -9.56 -4.91 -5.71
CA ALA A 33 -8.74 -5.83 -4.93
C ALA A 33 -9.58 -7.02 -4.48
N GLU A 34 -8.94 -8.18 -4.34
CA GLU A 34 -9.55 -9.41 -3.85
C GLU A 34 -8.92 -9.82 -2.51
N THR A 35 -9.63 -10.62 -1.72
CA THR A 35 -9.08 -11.17 -0.47
C THR A 35 -8.39 -12.50 -0.71
N ILE A 36 -7.29 -12.76 0.02
CA ILE A 36 -6.63 -14.07 0.10
C ILE A 36 -6.57 -14.49 1.58
N PRO A 37 -7.70 -14.93 2.17
CA PRO A 37 -7.81 -15.16 3.61
C PRO A 37 -6.81 -16.20 4.15
N GLU A 38 -6.60 -17.29 3.39
CA GLU A 38 -5.71 -18.39 3.80
C GLU A 38 -4.25 -17.97 3.96
N ARG A 39 -3.85 -16.85 3.33
CA ARG A 39 -2.50 -16.31 3.43
C ARG A 39 -2.41 -15.00 4.19
N GLY A 40 -3.55 -14.37 4.49
CA GLY A 40 -3.60 -13.13 5.26
C GLY A 40 -3.36 -11.87 4.43
N PHE A 41 -3.60 -11.91 3.13
CA PHE A 41 -3.30 -10.81 2.20
C PHE A 41 -4.51 -10.38 1.39
N ILE A 42 -4.38 -9.24 0.72
CA ILE A 42 -5.23 -8.88 -0.42
C ILE A 42 -4.44 -9.01 -1.72
N GLU A 43 -5.13 -9.24 -2.83
CA GLU A 43 -4.55 -9.23 -4.17
C GLU A 43 -4.98 -7.96 -4.90
N LEU A 44 -4.04 -7.28 -5.56
CA LEU A 44 -4.33 -6.16 -6.43
C LEU A 44 -3.38 -6.18 -7.62
N GLN A 45 -3.93 -6.27 -8.83
CA GLN A 45 -3.16 -6.35 -10.07
C GLN A 45 -2.13 -7.50 -10.08
N GLY A 46 -2.50 -8.66 -9.52
CA GLY A 46 -1.62 -9.83 -9.42
C GLY A 46 -0.54 -9.73 -8.36
N LYS A 47 -0.54 -8.69 -7.52
CA LYS A 47 0.37 -8.52 -6.39
C LYS A 47 -0.33 -8.82 -5.08
N GLU A 48 0.33 -9.60 -4.24
CA GLU A 48 -0.11 -9.87 -2.88
C GLU A 48 0.39 -8.77 -1.95
N LEU A 49 -0.55 -8.12 -1.28
CA LEU A 49 -0.29 -6.98 -0.42
C LEU A 49 -0.68 -7.31 1.02
N SER A 50 0.22 -6.99 1.94
CA SER A 50 -0.08 -6.92 3.36
C SER A 50 -0.48 -5.49 3.72
N LEU A 51 -1.58 -5.34 4.48
CA LEU A 51 -2.01 -4.03 4.95
C LEU A 51 -1.05 -3.50 6.01
N HIS A 52 -0.44 -2.35 5.75
CA HIS A 52 0.52 -1.79 6.67
C HIS A 52 -0.10 -1.44 8.02
N GLY A 53 0.67 -1.69 9.09
CA GLY A 53 0.31 -1.34 10.46
C GLY A 53 -0.65 -2.30 11.15
N ILE A 54 -1.19 -3.31 10.45
CA ILE A 54 -2.06 -4.32 11.06
C ILE A 54 -1.71 -5.73 10.58
N GLN A 55 -2.04 -6.71 11.39
CA GLN A 55 -2.18 -8.09 10.96
C GLN A 55 -3.66 -8.44 11.06
N ILE A 56 -4.29 -8.75 9.92
CA ILE A 56 -5.68 -9.20 9.92
C ILE A 56 -5.74 -10.54 10.67
N ILE A 57 -6.77 -10.73 11.49
CA ILE A 57 -7.02 -11.98 12.20
C ILE A 57 -6.96 -13.18 11.24
N VAL A 58 -6.34 -14.28 11.69
CA VAL A 58 -6.21 -15.49 10.86
C VAL A 58 -7.59 -16.02 10.45
N HIS A 59 -7.74 -16.45 9.21
CA HIS A 59 -9.05 -16.80 8.62
C HIS A 59 -9.82 -17.85 9.41
N ASN A 60 -9.13 -18.86 9.94
CA ASN A 60 -9.73 -19.93 10.73
C ASN A 60 -9.81 -19.64 12.24
N ALA A 61 -9.60 -18.39 12.67
CA ALA A 61 -9.72 -18.02 14.07
C ALA A 61 -11.15 -18.21 14.59
N THR A 62 -11.24 -18.75 15.80
CA THR A 62 -12.46 -18.81 16.60
C THR A 62 -12.31 -17.86 17.79
N CYS A 63 -13.31 -17.02 18.01
CA CYS A 63 -13.40 -16.13 19.15
C CYS A 63 -14.45 -16.66 20.13
N LYS A 64 -14.39 -16.20 21.39
CA LYS A 64 -15.36 -16.54 22.43
C LYS A 64 -15.85 -15.27 23.10
N ASP A 65 -17.16 -15.13 23.21
CA ASP A 65 -17.82 -14.09 23.99
C ASP A 65 -18.91 -14.70 24.90
N SER A 66 -19.80 -13.87 25.45
CA SER A 66 -20.89 -14.31 26.32
C SER A 66 -21.92 -15.22 25.63
N ASN A 67 -22.00 -15.16 24.29
CA ASN A 67 -22.95 -15.93 23.48
C ASN A 67 -22.35 -17.26 22.98
N GLY A 68 -21.05 -17.50 23.22
CA GLY A 68 -20.38 -18.75 22.88
C GLY A 68 -19.17 -18.54 21.97
N GLN A 69 -18.78 -19.62 21.28
CA GLN A 69 -17.69 -19.59 20.31
C GLN A 69 -18.25 -19.33 18.91
N TRP A 70 -17.55 -18.51 18.12
CA TRP A 70 -17.92 -18.21 16.75
C TRP A 70 -16.69 -17.96 15.86
N SER A 71 -16.85 -18.15 14.55
CA SER A 71 -15.76 -18.05 13.55
C SER A 71 -15.44 -16.60 13.19
N CYS A 72 -14.88 -15.86 14.14
CA CYS A 72 -14.54 -14.44 13.95
C CYS A 72 -13.53 -14.18 12.84
N GLY A 73 -12.61 -15.12 12.58
CA GLY A 73 -11.70 -15.02 11.43
C GLY A 73 -12.47 -14.92 10.12
N LYS A 74 -13.36 -15.89 9.88
CA LYS A 74 -14.21 -15.92 8.69
C LYS A 74 -15.06 -14.65 8.55
N SER A 75 -15.70 -14.21 9.63
CA SER A 75 -16.52 -12.99 9.60
C SER A 75 -15.71 -11.72 9.29
N ALA A 76 -14.49 -11.59 9.81
CA ALA A 76 -13.62 -10.44 9.51
C ALA A 76 -13.23 -10.41 8.02
N TRP A 77 -12.89 -11.56 7.44
CA TRP A 77 -12.54 -11.65 6.01
C TRP A 77 -13.74 -11.46 5.09
N GLU A 78 -14.93 -11.93 5.48
CA GLU A 78 -16.18 -11.64 4.75
C GLU A 78 -16.50 -10.14 4.78
N ALA A 79 -16.36 -9.48 5.92
CA ALA A 79 -16.55 -8.03 6.05
C ALA A 79 -15.55 -7.25 5.17
N LEU A 80 -14.27 -7.65 5.17
CA LEU A 80 -13.26 -7.05 4.29
C LEU A 80 -13.60 -7.25 2.81
N LYS A 81 -14.03 -8.45 2.41
CA LYS A 81 -14.48 -8.70 1.03
C LYS A 81 -15.61 -7.76 0.62
N ILE A 82 -16.66 -7.65 1.44
CA ILE A 82 -17.78 -6.73 1.18
C ILE A 82 -17.30 -5.28 1.06
N LYS A 83 -16.33 -4.88 1.89
CA LYS A 83 -15.73 -3.56 1.81
C LYS A 83 -15.03 -3.34 0.47
N LEU A 84 -14.18 -4.27 0.04
CA LEU A 84 -13.45 -4.21 -1.24
C LEU A 84 -14.41 -4.21 -2.44
N ASP A 85 -15.49 -4.99 -2.39
CA ASP A 85 -16.52 -5.03 -3.44
C ASP A 85 -17.25 -3.68 -3.63
N SER A 86 -17.12 -2.75 -2.67
CA SER A 86 -17.77 -1.43 -2.72
C SER A 86 -17.08 -0.40 -3.63
N GLY A 87 -15.91 -0.73 -4.19
CA GLY A 87 -15.24 0.09 -5.19
C GLY A 87 -13.72 -0.11 -5.26
N PRO A 88 -13.04 0.60 -6.18
CA PRO A 88 -11.61 0.46 -6.36
C PRO A 88 -10.83 0.98 -5.14
N VAL A 89 -9.71 0.33 -4.88
CA VAL A 89 -8.74 0.68 -3.83
C VAL A 89 -7.53 1.34 -4.48
N HIS A 90 -6.97 2.32 -3.77
CA HIS A 90 -5.68 2.94 -4.10
C HIS A 90 -4.66 2.54 -3.03
N CYS A 91 -3.61 1.81 -3.42
CA CYS A 91 -2.58 1.34 -2.52
C CYS A 91 -1.24 1.99 -2.84
N THR A 92 -0.58 2.56 -1.82
CA THR A 92 0.80 3.04 -1.91
C THR A 92 1.72 2.00 -1.30
N LEU A 93 2.63 1.43 -2.11
CA LEU A 93 3.60 0.45 -1.64
C LEU A 93 4.62 1.10 -0.71
N ILE A 94 4.93 0.42 0.38
CA ILE A 94 5.93 0.83 1.36
C ILE A 94 7.21 0.09 1.03
N SER A 95 8.19 0.82 0.51
CA SER A 95 9.52 0.28 0.25
C SER A 95 10.23 -0.02 1.56
N ASP A 96 10.19 -1.27 1.99
CA ASP A 96 11.05 -1.77 3.05
C ASP A 96 12.35 -2.30 2.43
N LEU A 97 13.45 -1.58 2.66
CA LEU A 97 14.79 -1.93 2.17
C LEU A 97 15.29 -3.27 2.72
N GLN A 98 14.68 -3.79 3.80
CA GLN A 98 15.02 -5.08 4.40
C GLN A 98 14.09 -6.21 3.94
N ASN A 99 13.05 -5.91 3.15
CA ASN A 99 12.15 -6.95 2.67
C ASN A 99 12.84 -7.76 1.56
N THR A 100 13.33 -8.94 1.92
CA THR A 100 13.75 -9.95 0.95
C THR A 100 12.56 -10.35 0.08
N GLU A 101 12.77 -10.65 -1.20
CA GLU A 101 11.75 -10.98 -2.23
C GLU A 101 10.68 -12.04 -1.86
N ARG A 102 10.77 -12.67 -0.68
CA ARG A 102 9.91 -13.75 -0.22
C ARG A 102 8.72 -13.31 0.65
N ASN A 103 8.68 -12.08 1.17
CA ASN A 103 7.49 -11.60 1.90
C ASN A 103 6.65 -10.67 1.00
N PRO A 104 5.31 -10.71 1.13
CA PRO A 104 4.44 -9.83 0.37
C PRO A 104 4.73 -8.36 0.64
N GLU A 105 4.47 -7.52 -0.36
CA GLU A 105 4.71 -6.09 -0.28
C GLU A 105 3.75 -5.47 0.75
N GLN A 106 4.26 -4.64 1.65
CA GLN A 106 3.40 -3.87 2.55
C GLN A 106 2.85 -2.65 1.82
N ALA A 107 1.58 -2.33 2.06
CA ALA A 107 0.93 -1.21 1.40
C ALA A 107 -0.03 -0.46 2.33
N ASN A 108 -0.10 0.86 2.17
CA ASN A 108 -1.18 1.67 2.69
C ASN A 108 -2.30 1.73 1.64
N CYS A 109 -3.45 1.13 1.95
CA CYS A 109 -4.56 1.02 1.00
C CYS A 109 -5.76 1.87 1.43
N LEU A 110 -6.31 2.63 0.48
CA LEU A 110 -7.45 3.52 0.68
C LEU A 110 -8.61 3.13 -0.22
N LEU A 111 -9.82 3.05 0.34
CA LEU A 111 -11.07 2.93 -0.39
C LEU A 111 -11.91 4.18 -0.13
N LYS A 112 -12.26 4.94 -1.18
CA LYS A 112 -13.03 6.20 -1.05
C LYS A 112 -12.44 7.16 0.00
N LYS A 113 -11.10 7.24 0.07
CA LYS A 113 -10.30 8.03 1.05
C LYS A 113 -10.25 7.47 2.47
N GLU A 114 -10.89 6.35 2.76
CA GLU A 114 -10.78 5.67 4.04
C GLU A 114 -9.63 4.64 4.00
N ASN A 115 -8.76 4.68 5.00
CA ASN A 115 -7.66 3.73 5.13
C ASN A 115 -8.19 2.37 5.61
N LEU A 116 -7.91 1.30 4.85
CA LEU A 116 -8.40 -0.05 5.15
C LEU A 116 -7.85 -0.60 6.48
N SER A 117 -6.60 -0.30 6.83
CA SER A 117 -6.01 -0.72 8.10
C SER A 117 -6.72 -0.08 9.29
N ILE A 118 -7.08 1.20 9.18
CA ILE A 118 -7.82 1.92 10.23
C ILE A 118 -9.26 1.41 10.33
N TRP A 119 -9.91 1.15 9.19
CA TRP A 119 -11.29 0.67 9.16
C TRP A 119 -11.46 -0.73 9.78
N LEU A 120 -10.42 -1.56 9.77
CA LEU A 120 -10.43 -2.93 10.30
C LEU A 120 -10.25 -3.03 11.82
N VAL A 121 -9.84 -1.96 12.50
CA VAL A 121 -9.56 -1.91 13.94
C VAL A 121 -10.72 -1.26 14.69
#